data_AF-J3GZT8-F1
#
_entry.id   AF-J3GZT8-F1
#
_cell.length_a   1.000
_cell.length_b   1.000
_cell.length_c   1.000
_cell.angle_alpha   90.00
_cell.angle_beta   90.00
_cell.angle_gamma   90.00
#
_symmetry.space_group_name_H-M   'P 1'
#
loop_
_entity.id
_entity.type
_entity.pdbx_description
1 polymer ?
#
loop_
_entity_poly.entity_id
_entity_poly.type
_entity_poly.pdbx_seq_one_letter_code
_entity_poly.pdbx_strand_id
1 'polypeptide(L)'
;MPIFFRPGIDPQSALYRDFRASLEALPADRLRESIVPMGWITFGRDDRLLRLGELDAATTLVMCGDQDKPRPPSEAREMAELIGCPWVLVPEAGHISNLENPEFVTETLLAFLADRA
;
A
#
# COMPACT_ATOMS: atom_id res chain seq x y z
N MET A 1 -12.75 -6.09 -11.25
CA MET A 1 -11.94 -6.89 -10.30
C MET A 1 -11.66 -6.04 -9.08
N PRO A 2 -11.60 -6.59 -7.85
CA PRO A 2 -11.29 -5.78 -6.68
C PRO A 2 -9.91 -5.16 -6.86
N ILE A 3 -9.84 -3.84 -6.79
CA ILE A 3 -8.63 -3.03 -6.97
C ILE A 3 -7.60 -3.23 -5.85
N PHE A 4 -7.96 -3.98 -4.81
CA PHE A 4 -7.19 -4.15 -3.58
C PHE A 4 -6.13 -5.24 -3.63
N PHE A 5 -6.31 -6.23 -4.50
CA PHE A 5 -5.45 -7.42 -4.55
C PHE A 5 -4.79 -7.56 -5.91
N ARG A 6 -3.76 -8.39 -5.97
CA ARG A 6 -3.12 -8.78 -7.22
C ARG A 6 -4.11 -9.45 -8.18
N PRO A 7 -3.95 -9.26 -9.50
CA PRO A 7 -4.66 -10.05 -10.50
C PRO A 7 -4.53 -11.55 -10.23
N GLY A 8 -5.64 -12.27 -10.29
CA GLY A 8 -5.63 -13.73 -10.10
C GLY A 8 -5.55 -14.19 -8.65
N ILE A 9 -5.72 -13.32 -7.66
CA ILE A 9 -5.88 -13.75 -6.26
C ILE A 9 -6.97 -14.83 -6.15
N ASP A 10 -6.68 -15.90 -5.41
CA ASP A 10 -7.63 -16.99 -5.19
C ASP A 10 -8.83 -16.47 -4.37
N PRO A 11 -10.06 -16.46 -4.93
CA PRO A 11 -11.25 -16.07 -4.20
C PRO A 11 -11.58 -16.98 -3.02
N GLN A 12 -11.01 -18.18 -2.97
CA GLN A 12 -11.11 -19.12 -1.85
C GLN A 12 -9.98 -18.98 -0.83
N SER A 13 -9.04 -18.06 -1.03
CA SER A 13 -8.06 -17.75 0.01
C SER A 13 -8.75 -17.15 1.24
N ALA A 14 -8.20 -17.42 2.43
CA ALA A 14 -8.68 -16.81 3.67
C ALA A 14 -8.63 -15.28 3.57
N LEU A 15 -7.51 -14.72 3.08
CA LEU A 15 -7.33 -13.29 2.87
C LEU A 15 -8.49 -12.66 2.07
N TYR A 16 -8.86 -13.25 0.93
CA TYR A 16 -9.93 -12.72 0.10
C TYR A 16 -11.30 -12.83 0.79
N ARG A 17 -11.62 -14.00 1.35
CA ARG A 17 -12.92 -14.24 1.98
C ARG A 17 -13.10 -13.38 3.23
N ASP A 18 -12.07 -13.26 4.06
CA ASP A 18 -12.12 -12.51 5.31
C ASP A 18 -12.21 -11.02 5.04
N PHE A 19 -11.50 -10.52 4.02
CA PHE A 19 -11.64 -9.13 3.58
C PHE A 19 -13.05 -8.85 3.07
N ARG A 20 -13.60 -9.72 2.20
CA ARG A 20 -14.98 -9.60 1.72
C ARG A 20 -15.99 -9.63 2.87
N ALA A 21 -15.89 -10.60 3.76
CA ALA A 21 -16.78 -10.73 4.91
C ALA A 21 -16.70 -9.50 5.81
N SER A 22 -15.50 -8.95 6.02
CA SER A 22 -15.29 -7.71 6.76
C SER A 22 -16.01 -6.53 6.11
N LEU A 23 -15.91 -6.37 4.79
CA LEU A 23 -16.62 -5.32 4.05
C LEU A 23 -18.14 -5.50 4.11
N GLU A 24 -18.64 -6.73 3.97
CA GLU A 24 -20.07 -7.05 4.03
C GLU A 24 -20.67 -6.83 5.42
N ALA A 25 -19.86 -7.00 6.48
CA ALA A 25 -20.27 -6.81 7.86
C ALA A 25 -20.21 -5.36 8.36
N LEU A 26 -19.76 -4.40 7.52
CA LEU A 26 -19.62 -3.00 7.94
C LEU A 26 -20.99 -2.36 8.23
N PRO A 27 -21.23 -1.88 9.47
CA PRO A 27 -22.46 -1.17 9.81
C PRO A 27 -22.60 0.15 9.04
N ALA A 28 -23.84 0.50 8.70
CA ALA A 28 -24.11 1.65 7.84
C ALA A 28 -23.78 3.00 8.51
N ASP A 29 -23.87 3.08 9.84
CA ASP A 29 -23.36 4.18 10.66
C ASP A 29 -21.83 4.29 10.56
N ARG A 30 -21.08 3.18 10.71
CA ARG A 30 -19.62 3.18 10.53
C ARG A 30 -19.19 3.65 9.13
N LEU A 31 -19.91 3.24 8.09
CA LEU A 31 -19.66 3.72 6.73
C LEU A 31 -19.82 5.24 6.62
N ARG A 32 -20.93 5.79 7.13
CA ARG A 32 -21.27 7.21 6.99
C ARG A 32 -20.44 8.12 7.90
N GLU A 33 -20.13 7.67 9.10
CA GLU A 33 -19.50 8.48 10.14
C GLU A 33 -17.97 8.36 10.15
N SER A 34 -17.41 7.32 9.52
CA SER A 34 -15.95 7.10 9.50
C SER A 34 -15.40 6.87 8.09
N ILE A 35 -15.79 5.80 7.40
CA ILE A 35 -15.12 5.38 6.15
C ILE A 35 -15.30 6.39 5.02
N VAL A 36 -16.52 6.88 4.80
CA VAL A 36 -16.79 7.88 3.76
C VAL A 36 -16.07 9.21 4.07
N PRO A 37 -16.18 9.81 5.27
CA PRO A 37 -15.41 11.01 5.62
C PRO A 37 -13.89 10.84 5.45
N MET A 38 -13.33 9.70 5.86
CA MET A 38 -11.90 9.41 5.65
C MET A 38 -11.53 9.36 4.17
N GLY A 39 -12.40 8.80 3.32
CA GLY A 39 -12.24 8.82 1.88
C GLY A 39 -12.20 10.25 1.32
N TRP A 40 -13.12 11.12 1.74
CA TRP A 40 -13.10 12.53 1.34
C TRP A 40 -11.83 13.26 1.76
N ILE A 41 -11.34 13.04 2.97
CA ILE A 41 -10.07 13.62 3.43
C ILE A 41 -8.90 13.09 2.59
N THR A 42 -8.88 11.78 2.31
CA THR A 42 -7.75 11.14 1.61
C THR A 42 -7.68 11.50 0.13
N PHE A 43 -8.83 11.57 -0.55
CA PHE A 43 -8.91 11.83 -2.00
C PHE A 43 -9.22 13.29 -2.35
N GLY A 44 -9.67 14.10 -1.38
CA GLY A 44 -9.95 15.53 -1.55
C GLY A 44 -8.83 16.45 -1.04
N ARG A 45 -7.76 15.90 -0.45
CA ARG A 45 -6.60 16.69 -0.02
C ARG A 45 -5.78 17.17 -1.22
N ASP A 46 -5.05 18.26 -1.01
CA ASP A 46 -4.06 18.74 -1.97
C ASP A 46 -2.98 17.69 -2.24
N ASP A 47 -2.51 17.70 -3.48
CA ASP A 47 -1.34 16.94 -3.88
C ASP A 47 -0.10 17.40 -3.10
N ARG A 48 0.71 16.43 -2.68
CA ARG A 48 1.93 16.63 -1.89
C ARG A 48 3.17 16.08 -2.59
N LEU A 49 3.08 15.68 -3.86
CA LEU A 49 4.19 15.11 -4.63
C LEU A 49 5.47 15.96 -4.54
N LEU A 50 5.34 17.28 -4.71
CA LEU A 50 6.49 18.21 -4.66
C LEU A 50 7.15 18.32 -3.28
N ARG A 51 6.47 17.87 -2.21
CA ARG A 51 7.03 17.87 -0.85
C ARG A 51 7.79 16.60 -0.52
N LEU A 52 7.77 15.58 -1.39
CA LEU A 52 8.47 14.33 -1.13
C LEU A 52 9.99 14.52 -1.00
N GLY A 53 10.57 15.47 -1.73
CA GLY A 53 11.99 15.84 -1.59
C GLY A 53 12.35 16.48 -0.25
N GLU A 54 11.37 16.80 0.62
CA GLU A 54 11.61 17.24 2.00
C GLU A 54 11.93 16.06 2.94
N LEU A 55 11.65 14.81 2.53
CA LEU A 55 11.92 13.62 3.32
C LEU A 55 13.42 13.28 3.32
N ASP A 56 13.90 12.72 4.43
CA ASP A 56 15.27 12.25 4.51
C ASP A 56 15.42 10.90 3.78
N ALA A 57 16.14 10.94 2.66
CA ALA A 57 16.45 9.77 1.85
C ALA A 57 17.15 8.66 2.64
N ALA A 58 17.97 9.03 3.65
CA ALA A 58 18.69 8.06 4.46
C ALA A 58 17.76 7.26 5.37
N THR A 59 16.57 7.76 5.69
CA THR A 59 15.60 7.10 6.60
C THR A 59 14.28 6.74 5.92
N THR A 60 14.23 6.81 4.58
CA THR A 60 13.03 6.49 3.80
C THR A 60 13.24 5.26 2.91
N LEU A 61 12.21 4.43 2.79
CA LEU A 61 12.10 3.31 1.87
C LEU A 61 10.69 3.32 1.26
N VAL A 62 10.61 3.14 -0.06
CA VAL A 62 9.33 2.98 -0.76
C VAL A 62 9.13 1.51 -1.13
N MET A 63 7.98 0.94 -0.79
CA MET A 63 7.61 -0.44 -1.16
C MET A 63 6.27 -0.44 -1.88
N CYS A 64 6.14 -1.21 -2.95
CA CYS A 64 4.92 -1.30 -3.76
C CYS A 64 4.73 -2.72 -4.28
N GLY A 65 3.49 -3.22 -4.36
CA GLY A 65 3.22 -4.49 -5.03
C GLY A 65 3.55 -4.41 -6.52
N ASP A 66 4.22 -5.42 -7.06
CA ASP A 66 4.57 -5.48 -8.50
C ASP A 66 3.35 -5.46 -9.43
N GLN A 67 2.16 -5.74 -8.90
CA GLN A 67 0.89 -5.81 -9.60
C GLN A 67 -0.15 -4.83 -9.04
N ASP A 68 0.27 -3.80 -8.29
CA ASP A 68 -0.62 -2.74 -7.82
C ASP A 68 -1.25 -2.00 -9.01
N LYS A 69 -2.57 -1.86 -9.00
CA LYS A 69 -3.38 -1.19 -10.01
C LYS A 69 -3.80 0.22 -9.61
N PRO A 70 -4.38 0.45 -8.42
CA PRO A 70 -4.73 1.81 -8.01
C PRO A 70 -3.51 2.73 -7.84
N ARG A 71 -2.33 2.17 -7.53
CA ARG A 71 -1.06 2.89 -7.39
C ARG A 71 0.06 2.11 -8.09
N PRO A 72 0.16 2.22 -9.43
CA PRO A 72 1.07 1.36 -10.20
C PRO A 72 2.54 1.54 -9.78
N PRO A 73 3.39 0.53 -9.97
CA PRO A 73 4.83 0.58 -9.71
C PRO A 73 5.56 1.83 -10.20
N SER A 74 5.10 2.43 -11.29
CA SER A 74 5.65 3.68 -11.82
C SER A 74 5.50 4.86 -10.85
N GLU A 75 4.39 4.97 -10.12
CA GLU A 75 4.18 6.01 -9.12
C GLU A 75 5.15 5.82 -7.94
N ALA A 76 5.32 4.58 -7.47
CA ALA A 76 6.27 4.27 -6.39
C ALA A 76 7.72 4.60 -6.77
N ARG A 77 8.10 4.28 -8.00
CA ARG A 77 9.40 4.65 -8.56
C ARG A 77 9.58 6.17 -8.63
N GLU A 78 8.59 6.90 -9.14
CA GLU A 78 8.62 8.37 -9.21
C GLU A 78 8.76 8.99 -7.82
N MET A 79 8.00 8.50 -6.83
CA MET A 79 8.13 8.95 -5.44
C MET A 79 9.55 8.72 -4.91
N ALA A 80 10.13 7.54 -5.13
CA ALA A 80 11.47 7.23 -4.68
C ALA A 80 12.55 8.07 -5.37
N GLU A 81 12.39 8.35 -6.67
CA GLU A 81 13.27 9.23 -7.44
C GLU A 81 13.22 10.68 -6.90
N LEU A 82 12.03 11.18 -6.52
CA LEU A 82 11.86 12.51 -5.92
C LEU A 82 12.47 12.61 -4.52
N ILE A 83 12.40 11.54 -3.72
CA ILE A 83 12.98 11.50 -2.37
C ILE A 83 14.51 11.28 -2.46
N GLY A 84 14.98 10.56 -3.48
CA GLY A 84 16.35 10.04 -3.56
C GLY A 84 16.58 8.80 -2.70
N CYS A 85 15.52 8.04 -2.40
CA CYS A 85 15.57 6.87 -1.51
C CYS A 85 15.51 5.54 -2.29
N PRO A 86 15.87 4.40 -1.65
CA PRO A 86 15.64 3.09 -2.25
C PRO A 86 14.13 2.81 -2.42
N TRP A 87 13.82 1.94 -3.38
CA TRP A 87 12.50 1.38 -3.56
C TRP A 87 12.57 -0.11 -3.91
N VAL A 88 11.53 -0.84 -3.52
CA VAL A 88 11.44 -2.29 -3.71
C VAL A 88 10.04 -2.67 -4.19
N LEU A 89 9.98 -3.56 -5.18
CA LEU A 89 8.74 -4.21 -5.57
C LEU A 89 8.53 -5.48 -4.75
N VAL A 90 7.35 -5.58 -4.14
CA VAL A 90 6.89 -6.77 -3.45
C VAL A 90 6.38 -7.73 -4.53
N PRO A 91 7.04 -8.90 -4.72
CA PRO A 91 6.70 -9.81 -5.79
C PRO A 91 5.35 -10.49 -5.52
N GLU A 92 4.62 -10.77 -6.60
CA GLU A 92 3.34 -11.48 -6.54
C GLU A 92 2.33 -10.78 -5.61
N ALA A 93 2.24 -9.45 -5.69
CA ALA A 93 1.44 -8.64 -4.77
C ALA A 93 0.80 -7.41 -5.45
N GLY A 94 -0.43 -7.08 -5.04
CA GLY A 94 -1.18 -5.93 -5.50
C GLY A 94 -1.12 -4.79 -4.49
N HIS A 95 -2.26 -4.14 -4.26
CA HIS A 95 -2.32 -2.92 -3.45
C HIS A 95 -2.08 -3.18 -1.95
N ILE A 96 -2.59 -4.29 -1.42
CA ILE A 96 -2.38 -4.66 -0.01
C ILE A 96 -1.19 -5.62 0.10
N SER A 97 -0.03 -5.17 -0.37
CA SER A 97 1.17 -5.99 -0.55
C SER A 97 1.69 -6.64 0.73
N ASN A 98 1.51 -5.97 1.88
CA ASN A 98 1.87 -6.48 3.20
C ASN A 98 1.02 -7.68 3.67
N LEU A 99 -0.17 -7.88 3.10
CA LEU A 99 -0.99 -9.07 3.40
C LEU A 99 -0.86 -10.15 2.32
N GLU A 100 -0.58 -9.76 1.09
CA GLU A 100 -0.40 -10.71 -0.02
C GLU A 100 0.97 -11.41 0.01
N ASN A 101 2.01 -10.72 0.48
CA ASN A 101 3.35 -11.28 0.67
C ASN A 101 4.01 -10.76 1.97
N PRO A 102 3.48 -11.19 3.15
CA PRO A 102 3.91 -10.67 4.44
C PRO A 102 5.37 -10.99 4.79
N GLU A 103 5.87 -12.14 4.34
CA GLU A 103 7.24 -12.59 4.60
C GLU A 103 8.25 -11.65 3.93
N PHE A 104 8.11 -11.44 2.61
CA PHE A 104 8.97 -10.52 1.87
C PHE A 104 8.93 -9.09 2.43
N VAL A 105 7.73 -8.59 2.77
CA VAL A 105 7.58 -7.24 3.32
C VAL A 105 8.27 -7.14 4.67
N THR A 106 8.07 -8.11 5.56
CA THR A 106 8.66 -8.11 6.90
C THR A 106 10.19 -8.20 6.84
N GLU A 107 10.73 -9.11 6.02
CA GLU A 107 12.18 -9.26 5.85
C GLU A 107 12.82 -7.98 5.30
N THR A 108 12.20 -7.35 4.29
CA THR A 108 12.68 -6.11 3.69
C THR A 108 12.71 -4.97 4.72
N LEU A 109 11.64 -4.84 5.51
CA LEU A 109 11.57 -3.82 6.56
C LEU A 109 12.60 -4.05 7.67
N LEU A 110 12.79 -5.30 8.12
CA LEU A 110 13.79 -5.64 9.13
C LEU A 110 15.21 -5.35 8.65
N ALA A 111 15.53 -5.71 7.41
CA ALA A 111 16.83 -5.40 6.80
C ALA A 111 17.07 -3.89 6.72
N PHE A 112 16.07 -3.14 6.24
CA PHE A 112 16.16 -1.68 6.13
C PHE A 112 16.41 -1.01 7.49
N LEU A 113 15.71 -1.45 8.53
CA LEU A 113 15.85 -0.93 9.88
C LEU A 113 17.18 -1.34 10.53
N ALA A 114 17.67 -2.57 10.30
CA ALA A 114 18.93 -3.05 10.84
C ALA A 114 20.14 -2.29 10.29
N ASP A 115 20.13 -1.93 9.00
CA ASP A 115 21.20 -1.14 8.37
C ASP A 115 21.31 0.30 8.89
N ARG A 116 20.35 0.74 9.73
CA ARG A 116 20.19 2.12 10.23
C ARG A 116 20.11 2.21 11.76
N ALA A 117 20.31 1.09 12.45
CA ALA A 117 20.46 1.03 13.90
C ALA A 117 21.91 1.35 14.32
#